data_AF-A0A1Y3WRA8-F1
#
_entry.id   AF-A0A1Y3WRA8-F1
#
_cell.length_a   1.000
_cell.length_b   1.000
_cell.length_c   1.000
_cell.angle_alpha   90.00
_cell.angle_beta   90.00
_cell.angle_gamma   90.00
#
_symmetry.space_group_name_H-M   'P 1'
#
loop_
_entity.id
_entity.type
_entity.pdbx_description
1 polymer ?
#
loop_
_entity_poly.entity_id
_entity_poly.type
_entity_poly.pdbx_seq_one_letter_code
_entity_poly.pdbx_strand_id
1 'polypeptide(L)'
;MNELYGMTAEFAADALAADLEDLFAGQLFQSSTGEKRAIRVHVNDLPVPTGNDEDRSQDAPEPYMIVQIGEGTIPEGDAAQEVQIVLVIALYDDRPDRQGYRDLLHIIQEITARYCKNPVIRLRPGSAGARGGPYTVKKPIQWAIWNDSKAHPYYLGAVEFKLEIPTICPEVPFT
;
A
#
# COMPACT_ATOMS: atom_id res chain seq x y z
N MET A 1 13.28 14.46 -23.14
CA MET A 1 13.82 13.35 -22.32
C MET A 1 12.60 12.78 -21.59
N ASN A 2 12.21 11.55 -21.92
CA ASN A 2 10.83 11.03 -22.01
C ASN A 2 9.93 11.20 -20.77
N GLU A 3 8.83 11.94 -20.93
CA GLU A 3 7.66 11.97 -20.04
C GLU A 3 6.96 10.59 -19.94
N LEU A 4 7.20 9.69 -20.90
CA LEU A 4 6.62 8.34 -20.97
C LEU A 4 6.98 7.40 -19.79
N TYR A 5 8.09 7.62 -19.08
CA TYR A 5 8.52 6.70 -18.02
C TYR A 5 7.74 6.88 -16.71
N GLY A 6 7.09 8.01 -16.46
CA GLY A 6 6.34 8.26 -15.21
C GLY A 6 4.96 7.57 -15.14
N MET A 7 4.57 6.79 -16.15
CA MET A 7 3.21 6.28 -16.32
C MET A 7 3.10 4.76 -16.10
N THR A 8 3.97 4.18 -15.27
CA THR A 8 3.99 2.73 -14.99
C THR A 8 3.32 2.39 -13.66
N ALA A 9 2.85 1.15 -13.56
CA ALA A 9 2.32 0.58 -12.31
C ALA A 9 3.36 0.58 -11.17
N GLU A 10 4.64 0.37 -11.48
CA GLU A 10 5.75 0.43 -10.53
C GLU A 10 5.85 1.81 -9.85
N PHE A 11 5.93 2.89 -10.64
CA PHE A 11 5.99 4.24 -10.09
C PHE A 11 4.69 4.62 -9.36
N ALA A 12 3.54 4.11 -9.78
CA ALA A 12 2.28 4.29 -9.07
C ALA A 12 2.28 3.63 -7.69
N ALA A 13 2.81 2.42 -7.58
CA ALA A 13 2.97 1.72 -6.31
C ALA A 13 3.97 2.43 -5.38
N ASP A 14 5.10 2.90 -5.91
CA ASP A 14 6.07 3.69 -5.14
C ASP A 14 5.50 5.03 -4.67
N ALA A 15 4.73 5.72 -5.52
CA ALA A 15 4.07 6.96 -5.15
C ALA A 15 3.00 6.72 -4.07
N LEU A 16 2.24 5.64 -4.20
CA LEU A 16 1.25 5.22 -3.21
C LEU A 16 1.92 4.91 -1.87
N ALA A 17 3.03 4.17 -1.89
CA ALA A 17 3.77 3.85 -0.67
C ALA A 17 4.24 5.11 0.06
N ALA A 18 4.79 6.09 -0.67
CA ALA A 18 5.22 7.36 -0.09
C ALA A 18 4.05 8.21 0.46
N ASP A 19 2.89 8.27 -0.23
CA ASP A 19 1.71 8.99 0.27
C ASP A 19 1.15 8.31 1.54
N LEU A 20 1.21 6.97 1.62
CA LEU A 20 0.81 6.20 2.81
C LEU A 20 1.77 6.40 3.98
N GLU A 21 3.09 6.43 3.73
CA GLU A 21 4.08 6.79 4.76
C GLU A 21 3.84 8.20 5.31
N ASP A 22 3.42 9.16 4.46
CA ASP A 22 3.08 10.52 4.90
C ASP A 22 1.78 10.53 5.71
N LEU A 23 0.79 9.76 5.26
CA LEU A 23 -0.51 9.65 5.91
C LEU A 23 -0.37 9.19 7.37
N PHE A 24 0.49 8.21 7.62
CA PHE A 24 0.71 7.62 8.95
C PHE A 24 1.90 8.21 9.71
N ALA A 25 2.53 9.28 9.20
CA ALA A 25 3.67 9.90 9.85
C ALA A 25 3.34 10.32 11.29
N GLY A 26 4.19 9.88 12.24
CA GLY A 26 4.04 10.16 13.66
C GLY A 26 3.07 9.25 14.42
N GLN A 27 2.34 8.36 13.75
CA GLN A 27 1.54 7.32 14.40
C GLN A 27 2.43 6.12 14.75
N LEU A 28 2.23 5.55 15.95
CA LEU A 28 3.02 4.43 16.44
C LEU A 28 2.11 3.31 16.94
N PHE A 29 2.40 2.08 16.52
CA PHE A 29 1.67 0.86 16.87
C PHE A 29 2.59 -0.13 17.56
N GLN A 30 2.01 -1.08 18.28
CA GLN A 30 2.77 -2.10 19.01
C GLN A 30 3.43 -3.08 18.02
N SER A 31 4.67 -3.46 18.31
CA SER A 31 5.41 -4.50 17.60
C SER A 31 5.55 -5.76 18.45
N SER A 32 5.82 -6.87 17.77
CA SER A 32 6.21 -8.15 18.38
C SER A 32 7.54 -8.09 19.15
N THR A 33 8.34 -7.03 18.95
CA THR A 33 9.58 -6.77 19.70
C THR A 33 9.35 -6.04 21.02
N GLY A 34 8.10 -5.72 21.38
CA GLY A 34 7.73 -5.03 22.61
C GLY A 34 7.87 -3.50 22.56
N GLU A 35 8.21 -2.93 21.40
CA GLU A 35 8.35 -1.49 21.21
C GLU A 35 7.17 -0.93 20.40
N LYS A 36 6.95 0.39 20.49
CA LYS A 36 6.02 1.06 19.58
C LYS A 36 6.78 1.61 18.38
N ARG A 37 6.29 1.35 17.17
CA ARG A 37 6.97 1.72 15.92
C ARG A 37 5.98 2.24 14.88
N ALA A 38 6.47 3.05 13.95
CA ALA A 38 5.68 3.49 12.80
C ALA A 38 5.43 2.32 11.84
N ILE A 39 4.30 2.34 11.13
CA ILE A 39 4.01 1.37 10.08
C ILE A 39 5.00 1.53 8.92
N ARG A 40 5.63 0.43 8.52
CA ARG A 40 6.51 0.40 7.35
C ARG A 40 5.72 0.01 6.12
N VAL A 41 5.93 0.71 5.01
CA VAL A 41 5.26 0.41 3.75
C VAL A 41 6.25 -0.26 2.81
N HIS A 42 5.86 -1.40 2.27
CA HIS A 42 6.65 -2.21 1.35
C HIS A 42 5.89 -2.34 0.03
N VAL A 43 6.60 -2.40 -1.10
CA VAL A 43 5.99 -2.60 -2.42
C VAL A 43 6.18 -4.05 -2.85
N ASN A 44 5.12 -4.65 -3.38
CA ASN A 44 4.98 -6.05 -3.81
C ASN A 44 5.04 -7.10 -2.68
N ASP A 45 6.09 -7.10 -1.86
CA ASP A 45 6.25 -8.07 -0.77
C ASP A 45 7.23 -7.55 0.30
N LEU A 46 7.34 -8.27 1.41
CA LEU A 46 8.40 -8.08 2.39
C LEU A 46 9.76 -8.47 1.79
N PRO A 47 10.84 -7.77 2.16
CA PRO A 47 12.19 -8.20 1.83
C PRO A 47 12.47 -9.62 2.35
N VAL A 48 13.14 -10.43 1.55
CA VAL A 48 13.56 -11.78 1.95
C VAL A 48 14.49 -11.68 3.18
N PRO A 49 14.18 -12.36 4.30
CA PRO A 49 15.07 -12.42 5.44
C PRO A 49 16.45 -12.96 5.04
N THR A 50 17.52 -12.34 5.52
CA THR A 50 18.91 -12.73 5.18
C THR A 50 19.60 -13.52 6.29
N GLY A 51 18.90 -13.77 7.40
CA GLY A 51 19.35 -14.58 8.53
C GLY A 51 19.07 -16.08 8.34
N ASN A 52 19.63 -16.90 9.23
CA ASN A 52 19.32 -18.33 9.31
C ASN A 52 17.85 -18.51 9.76
N ASP A 53 17.17 -19.55 9.27
CA ASP A 53 15.75 -19.89 9.56
C ASP A 53 15.41 -20.00 11.08
N GLU A 54 16.41 -20.14 11.95
CA GLU A 54 16.23 -20.19 13.41
C GLU A 54 16.05 -18.82 14.05
N ASP A 55 16.39 -17.72 13.36
CA ASP A 55 16.33 -16.36 13.89
C ASP A 55 15.07 -15.61 13.41
N ARG A 56 13.93 -15.97 14.01
CA ARG A 56 12.63 -15.30 13.80
C ARG A 56 12.63 -13.81 14.14
N SER A 57 13.69 -13.28 14.78
CA SER A 57 13.82 -11.84 15.03
C SER A 57 14.07 -11.02 13.75
N GLN A 58 14.29 -11.69 12.61
CA GLN A 58 14.48 -11.09 11.29
C GLN A 58 13.23 -11.08 10.39
N ASP A 59 12.12 -11.71 10.78
CA ASP A 59 10.82 -11.43 10.16
C ASP A 59 10.59 -9.92 10.28
N ALA A 60 10.10 -9.23 9.23
CA ALA A 60 9.90 -7.79 9.31
C ALA A 60 8.92 -7.49 10.46
N PRO A 61 9.37 -6.95 11.63
CA PRO A 61 8.46 -6.83 12.75
C PRO A 61 7.31 -5.89 12.40
N GLU A 62 6.10 -6.34 12.68
CA GLU A 62 4.90 -5.52 12.63
C GLU A 62 5.13 -4.23 13.44
N PRO A 63 4.48 -3.12 13.08
CA PRO A 63 3.48 -2.95 12.02
C PRO A 63 4.09 -2.81 10.60
N TYR A 64 3.45 -3.42 9.61
CA TYR A 64 3.77 -3.18 8.19
C TYR A 64 2.53 -3.16 7.30
N MET A 65 2.68 -2.54 6.13
CA MET A 65 1.73 -2.54 5.02
C MET A 65 2.45 -2.93 3.74
N ILE A 66 1.83 -3.76 2.91
CA ILE A 66 2.34 -4.13 1.59
C ILE A 66 1.41 -3.53 0.54
N VAL A 67 1.96 -2.73 -0.36
CA VAL A 67 1.31 -2.26 -1.59
C VAL A 67 1.53 -3.31 -2.66
N GLN A 68 0.57 -4.22 -2.82
CA GLN A 68 0.66 -5.30 -3.80
C GLN A 68 -0.07 -4.89 -5.10
N ILE A 69 0.64 -5.00 -6.22
CA ILE A 69 0.02 -4.92 -7.55
C ILE A 69 -0.62 -6.28 -7.85
N GLY A 70 -1.90 -6.27 -8.18
CA GLY A 70 -2.65 -7.46 -8.62
C GLY A 70 -2.54 -7.63 -10.13
N GLU A 71 -3.61 -7.21 -10.82
CA GLU A 71 -3.69 -7.21 -12.28
C GLU A 71 -3.79 -5.80 -12.86
N GLY A 72 -3.47 -5.65 -14.15
CA GLY A 72 -3.59 -4.38 -14.87
C GLY A 72 -4.25 -4.58 -16.24
N THR A 73 -5.00 -3.57 -16.68
CA THR A 73 -5.62 -3.53 -18.01
C THR A 73 -5.22 -2.23 -18.71
N ILE A 74 -4.59 -2.36 -19.88
CA ILE A 74 -4.34 -1.24 -20.79
C ILE A 74 -5.45 -1.26 -21.84
N PRO A 75 -6.37 -0.28 -21.85
CA PRO A 75 -7.45 -0.25 -22.83
C PRO A 75 -6.94 0.11 -24.24
N GLU A 76 -7.76 -0.12 -25.27
CA GLU A 76 -7.49 0.38 -26.62
C GLU A 76 -7.54 1.91 -26.67
N GLY A 77 -6.74 2.51 -27.57
CA GLY A 77 -6.70 3.96 -27.77
C GLY A 77 -5.85 4.68 -26.72
N ASP A 78 -6.31 5.86 -26.30
CA ASP A 78 -5.60 6.76 -25.40
C ASP A 78 -6.20 6.79 -23.97
N ALA A 79 -7.10 5.85 -23.65
CA ALA A 79 -7.71 5.74 -22.33
C ALA A 79 -6.68 5.28 -21.27
N ALA A 80 -6.84 5.80 -20.05
CA ALA A 80 -5.98 5.47 -18.91
C ALA A 80 -6.01 3.96 -18.59
N GLN A 81 -4.86 3.41 -18.22
CA GLN A 81 -4.77 2.03 -17.75
C GLN A 81 -5.34 1.93 -16.33
N GLU A 82 -5.97 0.80 -16.02
CA GLU A 82 -6.46 0.48 -14.67
C GLU A 82 -5.61 -0.62 -14.05
N VAL A 83 -5.11 -0.40 -12.83
CA VAL A 83 -4.28 -1.36 -12.09
C VAL A 83 -4.90 -1.65 -10.74
N GLN A 84 -5.14 -2.93 -10.43
CA GLN A 84 -5.59 -3.38 -9.13
C GLN A 84 -4.47 -3.25 -8.11
N ILE A 85 -4.79 -2.66 -6.96
CA ILE A 85 -3.91 -2.58 -5.80
C ILE A 85 -4.61 -3.26 -4.63
N VAL A 86 -3.85 -4.09 -3.91
CA VAL A 86 -4.22 -4.66 -2.62
C VAL A 86 -3.22 -4.17 -1.58
N LEU A 87 -3.70 -3.42 -0.59
CA LEU A 87 -2.94 -3.05 0.59
C LEU A 87 -3.12 -4.14 1.64
N VAL A 88 -2.08 -4.92 1.94
CA VAL A 88 -2.10 -5.91 3.01
C VAL A 88 -1.54 -5.27 4.28
N ILE A 89 -2.27 -5.33 5.38
CA ILE A 89 -1.92 -4.67 6.64
C ILE A 89 -1.72 -5.73 7.73
N ALA A 90 -0.60 -5.66 8.43
CA ALA A 90 -0.29 -6.54 9.54
C ALA A 90 0.10 -5.76 10.79
N LEU A 91 -0.60 -6.06 11.89
CA LEU A 91 -0.38 -5.49 13.21
C LEU A 91 -0.20 -6.59 14.26
N TYR A 92 0.46 -6.21 15.35
CA TYR A 92 0.66 -7.04 16.53
C TYR A 92 0.05 -6.34 17.76
N ASP A 93 -0.70 -7.09 18.56
CA ASP A 93 -1.20 -6.65 19.87
C ASP A 93 -1.43 -7.88 20.77
N ASP A 94 -0.59 -8.03 21.79
CA ASP A 94 -0.63 -9.14 22.76
C ASP A 94 -1.54 -8.86 23.96
N ARG A 95 -2.19 -7.70 24.01
CA ARG A 95 -3.11 -7.38 25.11
C ARG A 95 -4.32 -8.33 25.08
N PRO A 96 -4.75 -8.82 26.25
CA PRO A 96 -5.81 -9.83 26.33
C PRO A 96 -7.20 -9.31 25.93
N ASP A 97 -7.39 -8.00 25.85
CA ASP A 97 -8.63 -7.31 25.47
C ASP A 97 -8.84 -7.23 23.94
N ARG A 98 -7.89 -7.76 23.16
CA ARG A 98 -7.94 -7.90 21.69
C ARG A 98 -8.18 -6.58 20.95
N GLN A 99 -7.60 -5.48 21.44
CA GLN A 99 -7.81 -4.16 20.84
C GLN A 99 -7.05 -3.93 19.52
N GLY A 100 -6.21 -4.86 19.06
CA GLY A 100 -5.55 -4.79 17.75
C GLY A 100 -6.52 -4.66 16.57
N TYR A 101 -7.76 -5.15 16.69
CA TYR A 101 -8.81 -4.90 15.67
C TYR A 101 -9.17 -3.42 15.53
N ARG A 102 -9.09 -2.63 16.61
CA ARG A 102 -9.37 -1.19 16.57
C ARG A 102 -8.26 -0.44 15.85
N ASP A 103 -7.01 -0.80 16.11
CA ASP A 103 -5.86 -0.20 15.44
C ASP A 103 -5.87 -0.56 13.94
N LEU A 104 -6.23 -1.80 13.60
CA LEU A 104 -6.41 -2.23 12.21
C LEU A 104 -7.54 -1.46 11.51
N LEU A 105 -8.70 -1.33 12.17
CA LEU A 105 -9.82 -0.54 11.63
C LEU A 105 -9.45 0.93 11.48
N HIS A 106 -8.72 1.51 12.43
CA HIS A 106 -8.23 2.88 12.34
C HIS A 106 -7.41 3.10 11.07
N ILE A 107 -6.42 2.25 10.80
CA ILE A 107 -5.60 2.31 9.58
C ILE A 107 -6.47 2.20 8.31
N ILE A 108 -7.35 1.19 8.25
CA ILE A 108 -8.26 1.00 7.11
C ILE A 108 -9.13 2.23 6.86
N GLN A 109 -9.70 2.82 7.92
CA GLN A 109 -10.57 3.99 7.80
C GLN A 109 -9.81 5.26 7.46
N GLU A 110 -8.58 5.45 7.92
CA GLU A 110 -7.75 6.59 7.50
C GLU A 110 -7.41 6.54 6.02
N ILE A 111 -7.01 5.38 5.49
CA ILE A 111 -6.76 5.17 4.04
C ILE A 111 -8.03 5.45 3.24
N THR A 112 -9.14 4.83 3.66
CA THR A 112 -10.41 4.96 2.95
C THR A 112 -10.89 6.40 2.97
N ALA A 113 -10.80 7.09 4.12
CA ALA A 113 -11.18 8.49 4.24
C ALA A 113 -10.26 9.41 3.40
N ARG A 114 -8.95 9.17 3.39
CA ARG A 114 -7.97 9.92 2.61
C ARG A 114 -8.31 9.89 1.12
N TYR A 115 -8.52 8.70 0.55
CA TYR A 115 -8.76 8.54 -0.88
C TYR A 115 -10.24 8.77 -1.28
N CYS A 116 -11.19 8.62 -0.35
CA CYS A 116 -12.56 9.09 -0.60
C CYS A 116 -12.66 10.62 -0.65
N LYS A 117 -11.89 11.34 0.16
CA LYS A 117 -11.89 12.83 0.19
C LYS A 117 -11.07 13.43 -0.94
N ASN A 118 -9.93 12.84 -1.27
CA ASN A 118 -9.11 13.26 -2.38
C ASN A 118 -8.48 12.02 -3.02
N PRO A 119 -8.99 11.56 -4.18
CA PRO A 119 -8.55 10.30 -4.79
C PRO A 119 -7.17 10.39 -5.44
N VAL A 120 -6.60 11.59 -5.60
CA VAL A 120 -5.29 11.76 -6.22
C VAL A 120 -4.18 11.41 -5.23
N ILE A 121 -3.27 10.54 -5.66
CA ILE A 121 -2.05 10.19 -4.91
C ILE A 121 -1.12 11.40 -4.88
N ARG A 122 -0.65 11.76 -3.69
CA ARG A 122 0.34 12.84 -3.56
C ARG A 122 1.72 12.32 -3.92
N LEU A 123 2.38 13.01 -4.83
CA LEU A 123 3.76 12.72 -5.19
C LEU A 123 4.68 13.42 -4.19
N ARG A 124 5.43 12.64 -3.41
CA ARG A 124 6.42 13.17 -2.47
C ARG A 124 7.74 13.45 -3.21
N PRO A 125 8.26 14.69 -3.22
CA PRO A 125 9.57 14.96 -3.80
C PRO A 125 10.67 14.09 -3.15
N GLY A 126 11.51 13.48 -3.98
CA GLY A 126 12.61 12.63 -3.53
C GLY A 126 12.23 11.17 -3.23
N SER A 127 10.96 10.78 -3.32
CA SER A 127 10.58 9.35 -3.30
C SER A 127 10.78 8.68 -4.66
N ALA A 128 10.76 7.35 -4.70
CA ALA A 128 10.85 6.59 -5.95
C ALA A 128 9.71 6.92 -6.93
N GLY A 129 8.50 7.22 -6.41
CA GLY A 129 7.34 7.65 -7.19
C GLY A 129 7.31 9.13 -7.59
N ALA A 130 8.30 9.94 -7.22
CA ALA A 130 8.30 11.40 -7.42
C ALA A 130 8.23 11.83 -8.90
N ARG A 131 8.64 10.94 -9.81
CA ARG A 131 8.69 11.19 -11.26
C ARG A 131 7.43 10.74 -12.00
N GLY A 132 6.48 10.17 -11.26
CA GLY A 132 5.30 9.53 -11.79
C GLY A 132 4.07 10.45 -11.91
N GLY A 133 2.97 9.89 -12.40
CA GLY A 133 1.62 10.41 -12.17
C GLY A 133 1.12 11.45 -13.17
N PRO A 134 -0.04 12.08 -12.87
CA PRO A 134 -0.87 11.86 -11.68
C PRO A 134 -1.51 10.47 -11.65
N TYR A 135 -1.75 9.92 -10.46
CA TYR A 135 -2.43 8.64 -10.26
C TYR A 135 -3.67 8.84 -9.41
N THR A 136 -4.77 8.16 -9.75
CA THR A 136 -6.06 8.35 -9.10
C THR A 136 -6.62 7.05 -8.56
N VAL A 137 -6.98 7.00 -7.28
CA VAL A 137 -7.72 5.88 -6.66
C VAL A 137 -9.18 5.90 -7.14
N LYS A 138 -9.63 4.77 -7.69
CA LYS A 138 -10.99 4.56 -8.20
C LYS A 138 -11.83 3.84 -7.16
N LYS A 139 -13.11 4.20 -7.13
CA LYS A 139 -14.14 3.43 -6.41
C LYS A 139 -14.62 2.25 -7.26
N PRO A 140 -15.10 1.16 -6.65
CA PRO A 140 -15.22 0.95 -5.19
C PRO A 140 -13.87 0.77 -4.49
N ILE A 141 -13.78 1.27 -3.24
CA ILE A 141 -12.72 0.87 -2.30
C ILE A 141 -13.35 -0.20 -1.42
N GLN A 142 -12.78 -1.40 -1.47
CA GLN A 142 -13.20 -2.54 -0.66
C GLN A 142 -12.21 -2.75 0.48
N TRP A 143 -12.67 -3.30 1.61
CA TRP A 143 -11.78 -3.65 2.70
C TRP A 143 -12.29 -4.90 3.40
N ALA A 144 -11.36 -5.65 4.00
CA ALA A 144 -11.64 -6.86 4.74
C ALA A 144 -10.76 -6.96 5.97
N ILE A 145 -11.26 -7.64 7.00
CA ILE A 145 -10.51 -8.02 8.19
C ILE A 145 -10.50 -9.55 8.24
N TRP A 146 -9.33 -10.14 8.45
CA TRP A 146 -9.22 -11.57 8.67
C TRP A 146 -9.58 -11.88 10.12
N ASN A 147 -10.85 -12.23 10.33
CA ASN A 147 -11.38 -12.60 11.64
C ASN A 147 -11.04 -14.06 11.96
N ASP A 148 -9.83 -14.31 12.44
CA ASP A 148 -9.46 -15.59 13.05
C ASP A 148 -9.20 -15.41 14.55
N SER A 149 -10.01 -16.07 15.38
CA SER A 149 -9.86 -16.01 16.83
C SER A 149 -8.54 -16.60 17.33
N LYS A 150 -7.90 -17.46 16.51
CA LYS A 150 -6.59 -18.07 16.74
C LYS A 150 -5.42 -17.22 16.22
N ALA A 151 -5.68 -16.16 15.47
CA ALA A 151 -4.62 -15.30 14.93
C ALA A 151 -3.95 -14.43 16.01
N HIS A 152 -4.59 -14.19 17.16
CA HIS A 152 -4.00 -13.44 18.27
C HIS A 152 -2.60 -14.02 18.63
N PRO A 153 -1.55 -13.17 18.69
CA PRO A 153 -1.57 -11.70 18.82
C PRO A 153 -1.56 -10.89 17.50
N TYR A 154 -1.77 -11.52 16.34
CA TYR A 154 -1.72 -10.86 15.03
C TYR A 154 -3.10 -10.46 14.52
N TYR A 155 -3.15 -9.28 13.91
CA TYR A 155 -4.36 -8.67 13.34
C TYR A 155 -4.08 -8.25 11.91
N LEU A 156 -4.80 -8.89 10.98
CA LEU A 156 -4.52 -8.80 9.56
C LEU A 156 -5.76 -8.30 8.82
N GLY A 157 -5.54 -7.45 7.83
CA GLY A 157 -6.61 -6.92 7.00
C GLY A 157 -6.10 -6.49 5.64
N ALA A 158 -7.04 -6.17 4.75
CA ALA A 158 -6.74 -5.70 3.42
C ALA A 158 -7.63 -4.54 3.01
N VAL A 159 -7.09 -3.64 2.18
CA VAL A 159 -7.84 -2.62 1.43
C VAL A 159 -7.55 -2.83 -0.04
N GLU A 160 -8.59 -2.86 -0.86
CA GLU A 160 -8.49 -3.10 -2.30
C GLU A 160 -9.16 -1.98 -3.09
N PHE A 161 -8.50 -1.52 -4.13
CA PHE A 161 -9.03 -0.55 -5.09
C PHE A 161 -8.27 -0.63 -6.41
N LYS A 162 -8.78 0.07 -7.43
CA LYS A 162 -8.05 0.28 -8.69
C LYS A 162 -7.38 1.64 -8.71
N LEU A 163 -6.20 1.72 -9.29
CA LEU A 163 -5.57 2.96 -9.72
C LEU A 163 -5.85 3.19 -11.20
N GLU A 164 -6.25 4.42 -11.52
CA GLU A 164 -6.20 4.96 -12.86
C GLU A 164 -4.84 5.62 -13.06
N ILE A 165 -4.09 5.12 -14.06
CA ILE A 165 -2.77 5.60 -14.42
C ILE A 165 -2.84 6.11 -15.88
N PRO A 166 -2.31 7.31 -16.19
CA PRO A 166 -2.25 7.81 -17.55
C PRO A 166 -1.64 6.77 -18.51
N THR A 167 -2.16 6.73 -19.73
CA THR A 167 -1.75 5.71 -20.69
C THR A 167 -0.43 6.03 -21.35
N ILE A 168 0.27 4.98 -21.78
CA ILE A 168 1.49 5.10 -22.58
C ILE A 168 1.05 5.15 -24.05
N CYS A 169 1.16 6.32 -24.68
CA CYS A 169 0.78 6.49 -26.09
C CYS A 169 1.89 5.99 -27.05
N PRO A 170 1.53 5.49 -28.24
CA PRO A 170 2.50 5.23 -29.29
C PRO A 170 3.33 6.47 -29.63
N GLU A 171 4.62 6.30 -29.87
CA GLU A 171 5.52 7.42 -30.24
C GLU A 171 5.14 8.06 -31.59
N VAL A 172 4.44 7.31 -32.46
CA VAL A 172 3.96 7.78 -33.76
C VAL A 172 2.45 7.53 -33.85
N PRO A 173 1.62 8.57 -34.11
CA PRO A 173 0.18 8.38 -34.32
C PRO A 173 -0.09 7.48 -35.53
N PHE A 174 -1.12 6.64 -35.46
CA PHE A 174 -1.57 5.87 -36.62
C PHE A 174 -2.03 6.84 -37.72
N THR A 175 -1.33 6.86 -38.86
CA THR A 175 -1.72 7.57 -40.09
C THR A 175 -2.80 6.82 -40.85
#